data_AF-K3YJZ1-F1
#
_entry.id   AF-K3YJZ1-F1
#
_cell.length_a   1.000
_cell.length_b   1.000
_cell.length_c   1.000
_cell.angle_alpha   90.00
_cell.angle_beta   90.00
_cell.angle_gamma   90.00
#
_symmetry.space_group_name_H-M   'P 1'
#
loop_
_entity.id
_entity.type
_entity.pdbx_description
1 polymer ?
#
loop_
_entity_poly.entity_id
_entity_poly.type
_entity_poly.pdbx_seq_one_letter_code
_entity_poly.pdbx_strand_id
1 'polypeptide(L)'
;MDIITQLQEQLSEIAMLAVNTFGTLQRDAPPDRLSTSYPDPLNPNPKPEEDAKPQVQAPPGAAPAQAQPPAPPQAPALDLAEQPKAMSHALVLAAKKFDALVAALPLSSEEDQLKRIQELQAENEVVGLELQKQLEAAELELKQVEVLFNEATDNCINLKKPE
;
A
#
# COMPACT_ATOMS: atom_id res chain seq x y z
N MET A 1 -9.50 7.74 -2.06
CA MET A 1 -9.18 7.07 -0.78
C MET A 1 -8.65 8.15 0.15
N ASP A 2 -9.04 8.12 1.42
CA ASP A 2 -8.65 9.16 2.38
C ASP A 2 -7.13 9.09 2.71
N ILE A 3 -6.50 10.23 3.02
CA ILE A 3 -5.05 10.31 3.31
C ILE A 3 -4.72 9.60 4.63
N ILE A 4 -5.60 9.66 5.62
CA ILE A 4 -5.41 8.95 6.90
C ILE A 4 -5.47 7.44 6.69
N THR A 5 -6.40 6.96 5.86
CA THR A 5 -6.45 5.53 5.49
C THR A 5 -5.17 5.10 4.78
N GLN A 6 -4.66 5.90 3.83
CA GLN A 6 -3.40 5.62 3.14
C GLN A 6 -2.20 5.57 4.11
N LEU A 7 -2.16 6.46 5.12
CA LEU A 7 -1.12 6.43 6.16
C LEU A 7 -1.17 5.15 7.00
N GLN A 8 -2.36 4.68 7.37
CA GLN A 8 -2.55 3.45 8.13
C GLN A 8 -2.10 2.21 7.33
N GLU A 9 -2.43 2.16 6.05
CA GLU A 9 -2.00 1.10 5.14
C GLU A 9 -0.49 1.13 4.94
N GLN A 10 0.10 2.31 4.70
CA GLN A 10 1.53 2.47 4.52
C GLN A 10 2.33 2.09 5.78
N LEU A 11 1.80 2.41 6.97
CA LEU A 11 2.40 1.99 8.24
C LEU A 11 2.35 0.47 8.40
N SER A 12 1.22 -0.15 8.03
CA SER A 12 1.07 -1.61 8.05
C SER A 12 2.04 -2.30 7.08
N GLU A 13 2.22 -1.72 5.88
CA GLU A 13 3.21 -2.17 4.90
C GLU A 13 4.64 -2.09 5.47
N ILE A 14 5.02 -0.95 6.06
CA ILE A 14 6.34 -0.76 6.70
C ILE A 14 6.56 -1.82 7.80
N ALA A 15 5.56 -2.06 8.65
CA ALA A 15 5.65 -3.05 9.72
C ALA A 15 5.89 -4.47 9.17
N MET A 16 5.14 -4.86 8.13
CA MET A 16 5.32 -6.16 7.48
C MET A 16 6.69 -6.29 6.81
N LEU A 17 7.12 -5.25 6.07
CA LEU A 17 8.46 -5.21 5.47
C LEU A 17 9.56 -5.32 6.53
N ALA A 18 9.45 -4.61 7.64
CA ALA A 18 10.42 -4.66 8.72
C ALA A 18 10.50 -6.06 9.33
N VAL A 19 9.37 -6.65 9.75
CA VAL A 19 9.35 -7.99 10.37
C VAL A 19 9.90 -9.05 9.43
N ASN A 20 9.54 -9.00 8.14
CA ASN A 20 10.06 -9.94 7.14
C ASN A 20 11.56 -9.74 6.89
N THR A 21 12.03 -8.49 6.83
CA THR A 21 13.46 -8.18 6.63
C THR A 21 14.29 -8.67 7.80
N PHE A 22 13.90 -8.36 9.03
CA PHE A 22 14.64 -8.78 10.21
C PHE A 22 14.53 -10.29 10.46
N GLY A 23 13.36 -10.89 10.20
CA GLY A 23 13.15 -12.32 10.37
C GLY A 23 13.99 -13.16 9.40
N THR A 24 14.07 -12.76 8.13
CA THR A 24 14.92 -13.43 7.13
C THR A 24 16.41 -13.26 7.46
N LEU A 25 16.85 -12.06 7.85
CA LEU A 25 18.23 -11.82 8.29
C LEU A 25 18.63 -12.69 9.49
N GLN A 26 17.77 -12.82 10.50
CA GLN A 26 18.07 -13.64 11.68
C GLN A 26 18.09 -15.13 11.36
N ARG A 27 17.15 -15.60 10.53
CA ARG A 27 17.05 -17.01 10.15
C ARG A 27 18.24 -17.46 9.31
N ASP A 28 18.67 -16.60 8.38
CA ASP A 28 19.66 -16.96 7.37
C ASP A 28 21.07 -16.45 7.72
N ALA A 29 21.28 -15.85 8.89
CA ALA A 29 22.59 -15.37 9.33
C ALA A 29 23.61 -16.51 9.42
N PRO A 30 24.77 -16.43 8.74
CA PRO A 30 25.84 -17.40 8.92
C PRO A 30 26.42 -17.29 10.34
N PRO A 31 26.90 -18.40 10.93
CA PRO A 31 27.54 -18.37 12.24
C PRO A 31 28.81 -17.52 12.18
N ASP A 32 28.88 -16.52 13.07
CA ASP A 32 30.06 -15.67 13.17
C ASP A 32 31.21 -16.44 13.83
N ARG A 33 32.33 -16.57 13.13
CA ARG A 33 33.52 -17.27 13.64
C ARG A 33 34.50 -16.25 14.20
N LEU A 34 34.71 -16.28 15.51
CA LEU A 34 35.68 -15.43 16.22
C LEU A 34 37.12 -15.57 15.68
N SER A 35 37.45 -16.71 15.08
CA SER A 35 38.71 -16.94 14.34
C SER A 35 38.59 -18.15 13.43
N THR A 36 39.46 -18.24 12.42
CA THR A 36 39.56 -19.38 11.50
C THR A 36 39.83 -20.70 12.22
N SER A 37 40.46 -20.66 13.39
CA SER A 37 40.84 -21.84 14.19
C SER A 37 39.81 -22.23 15.25
N TYR A 38 38.68 -21.52 15.37
CA TYR A 38 37.66 -21.87 16.35
C TYR A 38 36.89 -23.12 15.89
N PRO A 39 36.80 -24.18 16.73
CA PRO A 39 36.16 -25.43 16.35
C PRO A 39 34.67 -25.19 16.10
N ASP A 40 34.15 -25.82 15.05
CA ASP A 40 32.72 -25.75 14.76
C ASP A 40 31.95 -26.53 15.82
N PRO A 41 31.03 -25.92 16.59
CA PRO A 41 30.23 -26.66 17.56
C PRO A 41 29.35 -27.72 16.89
N LEU A 42 29.04 -27.58 15.59
CA LEU A 42 28.29 -28.55 14.80
C LEU A 42 29.18 -29.56 14.06
N ASN A 43 30.49 -29.36 14.02
CA ASN A 43 31.45 -30.31 13.46
C ASN A 43 32.73 -30.40 14.33
N PRO A 44 32.66 -31.09 15.48
CA PRO A 44 33.73 -31.12 16.49
C PRO A 44 34.96 -31.95 16.10
N ASN A 45 35.00 -32.56 14.90
CA ASN A 45 36.12 -33.40 14.48
C ASN A 45 36.51 -33.15 13.01
N PRO A 46 37.43 -32.21 12.71
CA PRO A 46 37.99 -32.10 11.38
C PRO A 46 38.93 -33.29 11.17
N LYS A 47 38.52 -34.28 10.38
CA LYS A 47 39.46 -35.32 9.93
C LYS A 47 40.47 -34.66 8.98
N PRO A 48 41.79 -34.85 9.18
CA PRO A 48 42.78 -34.41 8.21
C PRO A 48 42.57 -35.15 6.89
N GLU A 49 42.54 -34.41 5.77
CA GLU A 49 42.73 -34.99 4.44
C GLU A 49 44.19 -35.47 4.35
N GLU A 50 44.41 -36.79 4.32
CA GLU A 50 45.68 -37.36 3.89
C GLU A 50 45.41 -38.61 3.01
N ASP A 51 45.89 -38.51 1.78
CA ASP A 51 46.17 -39.46 0.70
C ASP A 51 45.54 -40.88 0.62
N ALA A 52 44.90 -41.11 -0.56
CA ALA A 52 44.99 -42.26 -1.47
C ALA A 52 44.97 -43.74 -0.97
N LYS A 53 43.79 -44.39 -1.13
CA LYS A 53 43.48 -45.79 -1.60
C LYS A 53 44.14 -47.04 -0.91
N PRO A 54 43.61 -48.28 -1.13
CA PRO A 54 42.27 -48.83 -0.89
C PRO A 54 42.32 -50.11 0.01
N GLN A 55 41.14 -50.68 0.35
CA GLN A 55 40.85 -52.09 0.71
C GLN A 55 40.39 -52.46 2.15
N VAL A 56 39.16 -53.00 2.16
CA VAL A 56 38.55 -54.12 2.92
C VAL A 56 39.03 -54.46 4.34
N GLN A 57 38.09 -54.39 5.29
CA GLN A 57 37.55 -55.56 6.01
C GLN A 57 36.38 -55.15 6.94
N ALA A 58 35.22 -55.80 6.79
CA ALA A 58 34.19 -55.85 7.83
C ALA A 58 34.60 -56.90 8.89
N PRO A 59 34.20 -56.79 10.17
CA PRO A 59 32.98 -57.49 10.63
C PRO A 59 32.33 -56.80 11.87
N PRO A 60 31.48 -57.46 12.69
CA PRO A 60 30.03 -57.24 12.63
C PRO A 60 29.45 -56.72 13.96
N GLY A 61 28.52 -55.78 13.90
CA GLY A 61 27.85 -55.30 15.11
C GLY A 61 26.73 -54.33 14.75
N ALA A 62 25.60 -54.87 14.31
CA ALA A 62 24.42 -54.09 14.03
C ALA A 62 23.89 -53.42 15.31
N ALA A 63 23.95 -52.10 15.35
CA ALA A 63 22.98 -51.28 16.06
C ALA A 63 22.19 -50.51 14.98
N PRO A 64 20.85 -50.46 15.05
CA PRO A 64 20.03 -49.90 13.99
C PRO A 64 20.32 -48.41 13.83
N ALA A 65 20.49 -48.00 12.58
CA ALA A 65 20.58 -46.60 12.19
C ALA A 65 19.41 -45.82 12.79
N GLN A 66 19.70 -44.93 13.75
CA GLN A 66 18.76 -43.85 14.04
C GLN A 66 18.69 -43.01 12.78
N ALA A 67 17.55 -43.08 12.10
CA ALA A 67 17.27 -42.28 10.92
C ALA A 67 17.43 -40.81 11.29
N GLN A 68 18.50 -40.17 10.80
CA GLN A 68 18.52 -38.72 10.72
C GLN A 68 17.29 -38.32 9.91
N PRO A 69 16.43 -37.42 10.42
CA PRO A 69 15.35 -36.88 9.61
C PRO A 69 15.97 -36.33 8.31
N PRO A 70 15.35 -36.57 7.14
CA PRO A 70 15.87 -36.06 5.89
C PRO A 70 16.10 -34.57 6.06
N ALA A 71 17.33 -34.11 5.78
CA ALA A 71 17.62 -32.69 5.76
C ALA A 71 16.54 -32.03 4.89
N PRO A 72 15.84 -30.99 5.40
CA PRO A 72 14.87 -30.28 4.59
C PRO A 72 15.56 -29.87 3.29
N PRO A 73 14.87 -29.95 2.13
CA PRO A 73 15.45 -29.56 0.86
C PRO A 73 16.12 -28.21 1.04
N GLN A 74 17.45 -28.18 0.88
CA GLN A 74 18.21 -26.94 0.95
C GLN A 74 17.54 -26.00 -0.06
N ALA A 75 16.91 -24.95 0.45
CA ALA A 75 16.36 -23.91 -0.40
C ALA A 75 17.47 -23.49 -1.38
N PRO A 76 17.15 -23.23 -2.66
CA PRO A 76 18.14 -22.74 -3.61
C PRO A 76 18.89 -21.62 -2.92
N ALA A 77 20.23 -21.69 -2.88
CA ALA A 77 21.08 -20.75 -2.16
C ALA A 77 20.62 -19.34 -2.53
N LEU A 78 19.82 -18.74 -1.65
CA LEU A 78 19.34 -17.39 -1.82
C LEU A 78 20.60 -16.55 -1.82
N ASP A 79 20.72 -15.63 -2.76
CA ASP A 79 21.80 -14.66 -2.73
C ASP A 79 21.60 -13.78 -1.48
N LEU A 80 22.19 -14.24 -0.38
CA LEU A 80 22.13 -13.66 0.95
C LEU A 80 22.66 -12.22 0.97
N ALA A 81 23.39 -11.80 -0.07
CA ALA A 81 23.85 -10.43 -0.20
C ALA A 81 22.82 -9.53 -0.89
N GLU A 82 22.11 -10.02 -1.91
CA GLU A 82 21.18 -9.20 -2.70
C GLU A 82 19.79 -9.05 -2.07
N GLN A 83 19.26 -10.11 -1.46
CA GLN A 83 17.90 -10.08 -0.90
C GLN A 83 17.74 -9.06 0.25
N PRO A 84 18.64 -8.97 1.25
CA PRO A 84 18.53 -7.97 2.30
C PRO A 84 18.68 -6.54 1.78
N LYS A 85 19.47 -6.33 0.71
CA LYS A 85 19.62 -5.04 0.06
C LYS A 85 18.33 -4.60 -0.64
N ALA A 86 17.65 -5.52 -1.32
CA ALA A 86 16.36 -5.26 -1.94
C ALA A 86 15.28 -4.92 -0.90
N MET A 87 15.21 -5.68 0.21
CA MET A 87 14.22 -5.45 1.25
C MET A 87 14.47 -4.17 2.06
N SER A 88 15.73 -3.86 2.37
CA SER A 88 16.09 -2.58 2.99
C SER A 88 15.80 -1.38 2.08
N HIS A 89 16.05 -1.50 0.77
CA HIS A 89 15.64 -0.48 -0.19
C HIS A 89 14.12 -0.28 -0.23
N ALA A 90 13.35 -1.37 -0.23
CA ALA A 90 11.88 -1.31 -0.18
C ALA A 90 11.37 -0.65 1.11
N LEU A 91 12.00 -0.93 2.26
CA LEU A 91 11.67 -0.28 3.53
C LEU A 91 11.92 1.23 3.48
N VAL A 92 13.05 1.67 2.93
CA VAL A 92 13.37 3.10 2.77
C VAL A 92 12.38 3.79 1.84
N LEU A 93 11.99 3.14 0.74
CA LEU A 93 10.98 3.68 -0.17
C LEU A 93 9.61 3.81 0.51
N ALA A 94 9.20 2.80 1.28
CA ALA A 94 7.97 2.82 2.05
C ALA A 94 7.96 3.97 3.08
N ALA A 95 9.09 4.18 3.77
CA ALA A 95 9.26 5.30 4.68
C ALA A 95 9.15 6.67 3.97
N LYS A 96 9.78 6.83 2.80
CA LYS A 96 9.64 8.06 2.00
C LYS A 96 8.20 8.33 1.56
N LYS A 97 7.45 7.29 1.20
CA LYS A 97 6.02 7.42 0.87
C LYS A 97 5.21 7.87 2.09
N PHE A 98 5.51 7.29 3.26
CA PHE A 98 4.89 7.73 4.52
C PHE A 98 5.15 9.20 4.80
N ASP A 99 6.40 9.67 4.67
CA ASP A 99 6.75 11.09 4.86
C ASP A 99 6.00 12.00 3.88
N ALA A 100 5.87 11.59 2.61
CA ALA A 100 5.11 12.34 1.62
C ALA A 100 3.61 12.40 1.97
N LEU A 101 3.03 11.32 2.49
CA LEU A 101 1.64 11.29 2.94
C LEU A 101 1.43 12.17 4.18
N VAL A 102 2.37 12.19 5.12
CA VAL A 102 2.33 13.08 6.30
C VAL A 102 2.40 14.55 5.86
N ALA A 103 3.29 14.87 4.91
CA ALA A 103 3.41 16.22 4.36
C ALA A 103 2.16 16.69 3.60
N ALA A 104 1.37 15.75 3.06
CA ALA A 104 0.13 16.03 2.35
C ALA A 104 -1.08 16.23 3.29
N LEU A 105 -0.93 16.02 4.60
CA LEU A 105 -2.02 16.24 5.55
C LEU A 105 -2.38 17.73 5.59
N PRO A 106 -3.68 18.10 5.52
CA PRO A 106 -4.12 19.47 5.68
C PRO A 106 -4.00 19.89 7.16
N LEU A 107 -2.81 20.34 7.55
CA LEU A 107 -2.53 20.82 8.89
C LEU A 107 -3.09 22.24 9.06
N SER A 108 -4.17 22.37 9.83
CA SER A 108 -4.75 23.64 10.27
C SER A 108 -5.21 23.50 11.71
N SER A 109 -5.30 24.62 12.44
CA SER A 109 -5.88 24.60 13.78
C SER A 109 -7.38 24.28 13.69
N GLU A 110 -7.94 23.67 14.74
CA GLU A 110 -9.38 23.41 14.81
C GLU A 110 -10.19 24.70 14.62
N GLU A 111 -9.75 25.80 15.22
CA GLU A 111 -10.42 27.09 15.11
C GLU A 111 -10.42 27.63 13.68
N ASP A 112 -9.28 27.56 12.97
CA ASP A 112 -9.20 27.96 11.56
C ASP A 112 -10.07 27.09 10.66
N GLN A 113 -10.13 25.79 10.93
CA GLN A 113 -10.99 24.85 10.22
C GLN A 113 -12.48 25.17 10.42
N LEU A 114 -12.89 25.40 11.66
CA LEU A 114 -14.27 25.75 12.00
C LEU A 114 -14.67 27.08 11.36
N LYS A 115 -13.79 28.09 11.41
CA LYS A 115 -14.01 29.38 10.76
C LYS A 115 -14.17 29.20 9.24
N ARG A 116 -13.29 28.41 8.61
CA ARG A 116 -13.38 28.12 7.18
C ARG A 116 -14.67 27.39 6.81
N ILE A 117 -15.12 26.45 7.64
CA ILE A 117 -16.40 25.75 7.45
C ILE A 117 -17.55 26.75 7.53
N GLN A 118 -17.56 27.64 8.52
CA GLN A 118 -18.61 28.65 8.67
C GLN A 118 -18.67 29.60 7.48
N GLU A 119 -17.52 30.07 6.99
CA GLU A 119 -17.44 30.90 5.78
C GLU A 119 -18.02 30.17 4.55
N LEU A 120 -17.64 28.90 4.36
CA LEU A 120 -18.15 28.08 3.27
C LEU A 120 -19.65 27.79 3.40
N GLN A 121 -20.17 27.63 4.61
CA GLN A 121 -21.61 27.47 4.84
C GLN A 121 -22.36 28.74 4.45
N ALA A 122 -21.88 29.92 4.89
CA ALA A 122 -22.49 31.20 4.52
C ALA A 122 -22.42 31.44 3.00
N GLU A 123 -21.31 31.11 2.34
CA GLU A 123 -21.18 31.22 0.88
C GLU A 123 -22.16 30.29 0.16
N ASN A 124 -22.28 29.03 0.60
CA ASN A 124 -23.25 28.09 0.03
C ASN A 124 -24.70 28.56 0.21
N GLU A 125 -25.04 29.17 1.34
CA GLU A 125 -26.38 29.75 1.57
C GLU A 125 -26.66 30.89 0.59
N VAL A 126 -25.71 31.81 0.41
CA VAL A 126 -25.85 32.93 -0.53
C VAL A 126 -25.99 32.42 -1.97
N VAL A 127 -25.12 31.50 -2.40
CA VAL A 127 -25.18 30.88 -3.73
C VAL A 127 -26.51 30.15 -3.93
N GLY A 128 -27.02 29.46 -2.91
CA GLY A 128 -28.32 28.81 -2.95
C GLY A 128 -29.49 29.77 -3.16
N LEU A 129 -29.47 30.91 -2.46
CA LEU A 129 -30.49 31.97 -2.63
C LEU A 129 -30.41 32.62 -4.02
N GLU A 130 -29.21 32.89 -4.52
CA GLU A 130 -29.02 33.44 -5.87
C GLU A 130 -29.53 32.46 -6.93
N LEU A 131 -29.22 31.17 -6.79
CA LEU A 131 -29.72 30.13 -7.69
C LEU A 131 -31.25 30.05 -7.66
N GLN A 132 -31.87 30.07 -6.47
CA GLN A 132 -33.32 30.09 -6.35
C GLN A 132 -33.95 31.29 -7.06
N LYS A 133 -33.40 32.49 -6.86
CA LYS A 133 -33.88 33.70 -7.52
C LYS A 133 -33.78 33.61 -9.05
N GLN A 134 -32.70 33.02 -9.56
CA GLN A 134 -32.54 32.80 -11.00
C GLN A 134 -33.56 31.81 -11.55
N LEU A 135 -33.84 30.72 -10.82
CA LEU A 135 -34.88 29.76 -11.20
C LEU A 135 -36.26 30.42 -11.24
N GLU A 136 -36.62 31.20 -10.22
CA GLU A 136 -37.90 31.92 -10.18
C GLU A 136 -38.04 32.91 -11.35
N ALA A 137 -36.97 33.63 -11.69
CA ALA A 137 -36.95 34.54 -12.83
C ALA A 137 -37.11 33.78 -14.16
N ALA A 138 -36.41 32.66 -14.33
CA ALA A 138 -36.51 31.82 -15.52
C ALA A 138 -37.90 31.19 -15.68
N GLU A 139 -38.54 30.77 -14.59
CA GLU A 139 -39.93 30.27 -14.62
C GLU A 139 -40.93 31.33 -15.07
N LEU A 140 -40.73 32.59 -14.64
CA LEU A 140 -41.59 33.69 -15.03
C LEU A 140 -41.43 34.03 -16.51
N GLU A 141 -40.19 34.06 -17.01
CA GLU A 141 -39.91 34.25 -18.44
C GLU A 141 -40.50 33.12 -19.28
N LEU A 142 -40.36 31.86 -18.85
CA LEU A 142 -40.95 30.71 -19.53
C LEU A 142 -42.48 30.83 -19.63
N LYS A 143 -43.16 31.21 -18.54
CA LYS A 143 -44.61 31.45 -18.55
C LYS A 143 -44.99 32.58 -19.51
N GLN A 144 -44.21 33.65 -19.57
CA GLN A 144 -44.47 34.74 -20.51
C GLN A 144 -44.32 34.27 -21.97
N VAL A 145 -43.29 33.51 -22.28
CA VAL A 145 -43.08 32.93 -23.62
C VAL A 145 -44.23 32.00 -23.98
N GLU A 146 -44.70 31.17 -23.04
CA GLU A 146 -45.83 30.27 -23.26
C GLU A 146 -47.13 31.04 -23.60
N VAL A 147 -47.42 32.12 -22.87
CA VAL A 147 -48.58 32.98 -23.16
C VAL A 147 -48.48 33.61 -24.54
N LEU A 148 -47.33 34.20 -24.87
CA LEU A 148 -47.10 34.83 -26.18
C LEU A 148 -47.19 33.81 -27.33
N PHE A 149 -46.69 32.59 -27.11
CA PHE A 149 -46.79 31.51 -28.08
C PHE A 149 -48.25 31.10 -28.34
N ASN A 150 -49.04 30.96 -27.27
CA ASN A 150 -50.46 30.64 -27.39
C ASN A 150 -51.23 31.76 -28.11
N GLU A 151 -50.99 33.02 -27.76
CA GLU A 151 -51.61 34.17 -28.42
C GLU A 151 -51.24 34.24 -29.92
N ALA A 152 -49.97 34.02 -30.26
CA ALA A 152 -49.52 33.99 -31.65
C ALA A 152 -50.18 32.84 -32.43
N THR A 153 -50.33 31.68 -31.80
CA THR A 153 -50.97 30.49 -32.38
C THR A 153 -52.46 30.75 -32.63
N ASP A 154 -53.18 31.30 -31.66
CA ASP A 154 -54.60 31.64 -31.76
C ASP A 154 -54.86 32.69 -32.85
N ASN A 155 -54.01 33.72 -32.95
CA ASN A 155 -54.07 34.70 -34.03
C ASN A 155 -53.89 34.04 -35.41
N CYS A 156 -52.90 33.16 -35.57
CA CYS A 156 -52.66 32.44 -36.82
C CYS A 156 -53.83 31.52 -37.23
N ILE A 157 -54.50 30.90 -36.25
CA ILE A 157 -55.66 30.03 -36.51
C ILE A 157 -56.89 30.86 -36.90
N ASN A 158 -57.14 31.97 -36.22
CA ASN A 158 -58.30 32.83 -36.53
C ASN A 158 -58.17 33.54 -37.89
N LEU A 159 -56.96 33.88 -38.32
CA LEU A 159 -56.69 34.39 -39.68
C LEU A 159 -56.95 33.36 -40.79
N LYS A 160 -57.05 32.06 -40.47
CA LYS A 160 -57.23 30.96 -41.43
C LYS A 160 -58.66 30.47 -41.59
N LYS A 161 -59.66 31.02 -40.88
CA LYS A 161 -61.07 30.66 -41.10
C LYS A 161 -61.49 31.15 -42.50
N PRO A 162 -61.76 30.27 -43.47
CA PRO A 162 -62.29 30.69 -44.76
C PRO A 162 -63.79 31.01 -44.63
N GLU A 163 -64.25 32.05 -45.33
CA GLU A 163 -65.69 32.22 -45.65
C GLU A 163 -66.18 31.10 -46.59
#